data_AF-A0A538BN95-F1
#
_entry.id   AF-A0A538BN95-F1
#
_cell.length_a   1.000
_cell.length_b   1.000
_cell.length_c   1.000
_cell.angle_alpha   90.00
_cell.angle_beta   90.00
_cell.angle_gamma   90.00
#
_symmetry.space_group_name_H-M   'P 1'
#
loop_
_entity.id
_entity.type
_entity.pdbx_description
1 polymer ?
#
loop_
_entity_poly.entity_id
_entity_poly.type
_entity_poly.pdbx_seq_one_letter_code
_entity_poly.pdbx_strand_id
1 'polypeptide(L)'
;MEVRIDPLGRMADLASETAMFVRFASGLRGYLRGSDTESEARTRLEERLASRGQALLSELARAVYDRPESPYNALLRRAGVELGDLDRLIREKGVEGALAELYDAGVYVTVDEAKGYVPIERPGLTLETAPSDFDNPRLVKHFEARSGGSGGKPRPITGNLDLLAETAGDSKLFQATFGRSGEAYGYWYPGPPGSGLQAVLISSKIGWPVQRWFTPTKLDARGRLLTATAWAACRRWGTRFPWPEHVPPDAASAIARWIAEQREVGTVGFACTPSSGVRICDAAREAGLDIS
;
A
#
# COMPACT_ATOMS: atom_id res chain seq x y z
N MET A 1 40.63 0.71 -5.30
CA MET A 1 39.46 1.60 -5.37
C MET A 1 38.87 1.65 -3.96
N GLU A 2 39.38 2.57 -3.14
CA GLU A 2 38.91 2.75 -1.76
C GLU A 2 37.48 3.31 -1.79
N VAL A 3 36.53 2.55 -1.24
CA VAL A 3 35.19 3.05 -0.95
C VAL A 3 35.35 4.08 0.17
N ARG A 4 35.38 5.37 -0.18
CA ARG A 4 35.23 6.45 0.81
C ARG A 4 33.83 6.32 1.41
N ILE A 5 33.75 5.70 2.58
CA ILE A 5 32.55 5.68 3.40
C ILE A 5 32.41 7.09 3.99
N ASP A 6 31.43 7.85 3.51
CA ASP A 6 31.06 9.14 4.08
C ASP A 6 30.49 8.92 5.51
N PRO A 7 31.22 9.28 6.57
CA PRO A 7 30.79 9.02 7.94
C PRO A 7 29.55 9.85 8.32
N LEU A 8 29.40 11.05 7.75
CA LEU A 8 28.30 11.96 8.05
C LEU A 8 27.01 11.49 7.38
N GLY A 9 27.08 11.05 6.12
CA GLY A 9 25.96 10.38 5.44
C GLY A 9 25.49 9.14 6.18
N ARG A 10 26.42 8.30 6.65
CA ARG A 10 26.10 7.08 7.41
C ARG A 10 25.43 7.37 8.75
N MET A 11 25.86 8.42 9.47
CA MET A 11 25.25 8.83 10.74
C MET A 11 23.85 9.44 10.54
N ALA A 12 23.65 10.23 9.50
CA ALA A 12 22.34 10.78 9.14
C ALA A 12 21.34 9.67 8.77
N ASP A 13 21.78 8.65 8.02
CA ASP A 13 20.98 7.47 7.68
C ASP A 13 20.58 6.66 8.92
N LEU A 14 21.54 6.41 9.84
CA LEU A 14 21.28 5.72 11.11
C LEU A 14 20.29 6.47 12.01
N ALA A 15 20.41 7.80 12.08
CA ALA A 15 19.49 8.63 12.86
C ALA A 15 18.08 8.63 12.25
N SER A 16 17.97 8.75 10.92
CA SER A 16 16.72 8.67 10.18
C SER A 16 16.03 7.32 10.36
N GLU A 17 16.81 6.23 10.27
CA GLU A 17 16.34 4.87 10.46
C GLU A 17 15.84 4.63 11.90
N THR A 18 16.62 5.07 12.89
CA THR A 18 16.22 4.99 14.30
C THR A 18 14.93 5.76 14.56
N ALA A 19 14.83 6.99 14.04
CA ALA A 19 13.62 7.81 14.18
C ALA A 19 12.40 7.15 13.52
N MET A 20 12.57 6.51 12.36
CA MET A 20 11.52 5.73 11.69
C MET A 20 11.06 4.56 12.57
N PHE A 21 11.99 3.78 13.12
CA PHE A 21 11.67 2.67 14.00
C PHE A 21 10.93 3.11 15.26
N VAL A 22 11.37 4.20 15.90
CA VAL A 22 10.71 4.76 17.08
C VAL A 22 9.28 5.20 16.74
N ARG A 23 9.07 5.90 15.61
CA ARG A 23 7.73 6.30 15.15
C ARG A 23 6.83 5.11 14.85
N PHE A 24 7.36 4.06 14.23
CA PHE A 24 6.63 2.84 13.98
C PHE A 24 6.21 2.17 15.29
N ALA A 25 7.17 1.92 16.19
CA ALA A 25 6.93 1.26 17.47
C ALA A 25 5.94 2.03 18.36
N SER A 26 6.09 3.36 18.45
CA SER A 26 5.20 4.19 19.26
C SER A 26 3.79 4.30 18.67
N GLY A 27 3.68 4.36 17.33
CA GLY A 27 2.41 4.43 16.62
C GLY A 27 1.58 3.15 16.65
N LEU A 28 2.22 1.97 16.76
CA LEU A 28 1.54 0.67 16.75
C LEU A 28 0.49 0.54 17.85
N ARG A 29 0.73 1.12 19.03
CA ARG A 29 -0.26 1.10 20.11
C ARG A 29 -1.54 1.84 19.72
N GLY A 30 -1.41 3.03 19.12
CA GLY A 30 -2.56 3.81 18.66
C GLY A 30 -3.29 3.11 17.51
N TYR A 31 -2.53 2.60 16.54
CA TYR A 31 -3.07 1.85 15.41
C TYR A 31 -3.89 0.62 15.81
N LEU A 32 -3.36 -0.20 16.73
CA LEU A 32 -3.99 -1.46 17.14
C LEU A 32 -5.11 -1.26 18.16
N ARG A 33 -5.12 -0.15 18.90
CA ARG A 33 -6.12 0.11 19.93
C ARG A 33 -7.41 0.63 19.29
N GLY A 34 -8.43 -0.21 19.29
CA GLY A 34 -9.72 0.08 18.67
C GLY A 34 -9.72 -0.38 17.21
N SER A 35 -10.57 -1.36 16.93
CA SER A 35 -11.09 -1.60 15.58
C SER A 35 -12.39 -0.83 15.50
N ASP A 36 -12.61 -0.10 14.40
CA ASP A 36 -13.96 0.35 14.10
C ASP A 36 -14.86 -0.90 14.00
N THR A 37 -16.07 -0.77 14.53
CA THR A 37 -17.19 -1.66 14.21
C THR A 37 -17.56 -1.51 12.74
N GLU A 38 -18.34 -2.46 12.19
CA GLU A 38 -18.83 -2.32 10.81
C GLU A 38 -19.61 -1.01 10.62
N SER A 39 -20.48 -0.66 11.57
CA SER A 39 -21.26 0.57 11.51
C SER A 39 -20.37 1.81 11.50
N GLU A 40 -19.35 1.87 12.37
CA GLU A 40 -18.42 3.00 12.42
C GLU A 40 -17.60 3.11 11.14
N ALA A 41 -17.14 1.98 10.60
CA ALA A 41 -16.41 1.96 9.32
C ALA A 41 -17.30 2.45 8.17
N ARG A 42 -18.59 2.07 8.16
CA ARG A 42 -19.58 2.49 7.16
C ARG A 42 -19.82 4.00 7.24
N THR A 43 -20.11 4.52 8.43
CA THR A 43 -20.30 5.96 8.64
C THR A 43 -19.08 6.76 8.21
N ARG A 44 -17.86 6.31 8.56
CA ARG A 44 -16.64 7.00 8.12
C ARG A 44 -16.46 6.96 6.60
N LEU A 45 -16.80 5.85 5.94
CA LEU A 45 -16.76 5.77 4.48
C LEU A 45 -17.77 6.74 3.84
N GLU A 46 -18.99 6.81 4.37
CA GLU A 46 -20.03 7.74 3.90
C GLU A 46 -19.60 9.20 4.07
N GLU A 47 -19.02 9.57 5.20
CA GLU A 47 -18.46 10.90 5.45
C GLU A 47 -17.31 11.25 4.47
N ARG A 48 -16.40 10.29 4.22
CA ARG A 48 -15.31 10.44 3.23
C ARG A 48 -15.86 10.63 1.83
N LEU A 49 -16.85 9.85 1.43
CA LEU A 49 -17.51 9.98 0.12
C LEU A 49 -18.25 11.31 -0.02
N ALA A 50 -18.92 11.77 1.04
CA ALA A 50 -19.63 13.05 1.04
C ALA A 50 -18.66 14.25 0.95
N SER A 51 -17.48 14.16 1.57
CA SER A 51 -16.48 15.23 1.61
C SER A 51 -15.38 15.12 0.54
N ARG A 52 -15.42 14.11 -0.33
CA ARG A 52 -14.34 13.78 -1.28
C ARG A 52 -13.96 14.94 -2.23
N GLY A 53 -14.94 15.75 -2.65
CA GLY A 53 -14.70 16.91 -3.51
C GLY A 53 -13.85 17.96 -2.81
N GLN A 54 -14.25 18.37 -1.60
CA GLN A 54 -13.47 19.28 -0.75
C GLN A 54 -12.11 18.71 -0.38
N ALA A 55 -12.01 17.40 -0.10
CA ALA A 55 -10.74 16.75 0.20
C ALA A 55 -9.77 16.83 -1.00
N LEU A 56 -10.25 16.51 -2.21
CA LEU A 56 -9.47 16.62 -3.44
C LEU A 56 -9.00 18.06 -3.68
N LEU A 57 -9.89 19.04 -3.56
CA LEU A 57 -9.55 20.46 -3.72
C LEU A 57 -8.48 20.91 -2.71
N SER A 58 -8.62 20.51 -1.45
CA SER A 58 -7.67 20.88 -0.41
C SER A 58 -6.29 20.27 -0.63
N GLU A 59 -6.23 19.04 -1.14
CA GLU A 59 -4.96 18.40 -1.51
C GLU A 59 -4.34 19.04 -2.75
N LEU A 60 -5.12 19.32 -3.80
CA LEU A 60 -4.61 19.99 -4.99
C LEU A 60 -4.13 21.41 -4.69
N ALA A 61 -4.85 22.16 -3.86
CA ALA A 61 -4.43 23.50 -3.43
C ALA A 61 -3.01 23.44 -2.83
N ARG A 62 -2.80 22.57 -1.85
CA ARG A 62 -1.55 22.52 -1.06
C ARG A 62 -0.40 21.78 -1.74
N ALA A 63 -0.68 20.70 -2.48
CA ALA A 63 0.34 19.83 -3.06
C ALA A 63 0.64 20.14 -4.53
N VAL A 64 -0.24 20.90 -5.20
CA VAL A 64 -0.12 21.23 -6.63
C VAL A 64 -0.11 22.73 -6.86
N TYR A 65 -1.17 23.47 -6.51
CA TYR A 65 -1.26 24.90 -6.80
C TYR A 65 -0.20 25.73 -6.06
N ASP A 66 0.00 25.46 -4.76
CA ASP A 66 1.03 26.12 -3.93
C ASP A 66 2.47 25.68 -4.24
N ARG A 67 2.66 24.70 -5.14
CA ARG A 67 3.96 24.13 -5.47
C ARG A 67 4.27 24.31 -6.97
N PRO A 68 4.97 25.39 -7.36
CA PRO A 68 5.30 25.66 -8.76
C PRO A 68 6.10 24.54 -9.45
N GLU A 69 6.86 23.75 -8.69
CA GLU A 69 7.68 22.63 -9.20
C GLU A 69 6.86 21.35 -9.44
N SER A 70 5.56 21.34 -9.11
CA SER A 70 4.71 20.19 -9.39
C SER A 70 4.45 20.07 -10.89
N PRO A 71 4.71 18.92 -11.54
CA PRO A 71 4.36 18.73 -12.96
C PRO A 71 2.87 18.93 -13.23
N TYR A 72 2.01 18.59 -12.26
CA TYR A 72 0.57 18.84 -12.35
C TYR A 72 0.24 20.34 -12.36
N ASN A 73 1.02 21.19 -11.68
CA ASN A 73 0.81 22.65 -11.70
C ASN A 73 1.05 23.19 -13.11
N ALA A 74 2.14 22.78 -13.75
CA ALA A 74 2.46 23.19 -15.11
C ALA A 74 1.38 22.75 -16.12
N LEU A 75 0.85 21.53 -15.97
CA LEU A 75 -0.26 21.04 -16.79
C LEU A 75 -1.56 21.84 -16.58
N LEU A 76 -1.94 22.11 -15.33
CA LEU A 76 -3.13 22.92 -15.00
C LEU A 76 -3.02 24.34 -15.55
N ARG A 77 -1.85 24.98 -15.41
CA ARG A 77 -1.58 26.32 -15.97
C ARG A 77 -1.66 26.33 -17.48
N ARG A 78 -1.14 25.29 -18.15
CA ARG A 78 -1.24 25.15 -19.61
C ARG A 78 -2.69 24.96 -20.06
N ALA A 79 -3.49 24.22 -19.29
CA ALA A 79 -4.91 24.05 -19.55
C ALA A 79 -5.74 25.30 -19.22
N GLY A 80 -5.14 26.32 -18.58
CA GLY A 80 -5.84 27.52 -18.14
C GLY A 80 -6.85 27.27 -17.04
N VAL A 81 -6.65 26.22 -16.23
CA VAL A 81 -7.56 25.83 -15.15
C VAL A 81 -7.04 26.38 -13.82
N GLU A 82 -7.81 27.27 -13.20
CA GLU A 82 -7.52 27.77 -11.85
C GLU A 82 -8.22 26.92 -10.77
N LEU A 83 -7.78 27.08 -9.51
CA LEU A 83 -8.39 26.35 -8.38
C LEU A 83 -9.89 26.65 -8.26
N GLY A 84 -10.32 27.88 -8.55
CA GLY A 84 -11.73 28.28 -8.54
C GLY A 84 -12.55 27.60 -9.66
N ASP A 85 -11.96 27.39 -10.84
CA ASP A 85 -12.60 26.64 -11.92
C ASP A 85 -12.81 25.19 -11.51
N LEU A 86 -11.81 24.59 -10.88
CA LEU A 86 -11.90 23.21 -10.42
C LEU A 86 -12.93 23.03 -9.30
N ASP A 87 -13.03 23.98 -8.37
CA ASP A 87 -14.08 23.95 -7.33
C ASP A 87 -15.48 24.01 -7.95
N ARG A 88 -15.70 24.94 -8.89
CA ARG A 88 -16.94 25.01 -9.65
C ARG A 88 -17.23 23.70 -10.38
N LEU A 89 -16.24 23.15 -11.07
CA LEU A 89 -16.39 21.93 -11.86
C LEU A 89 -16.75 20.71 -10.99
N ILE A 90 -16.13 20.58 -9.82
CA ILE A 90 -16.44 19.52 -8.86
C ILE A 90 -17.85 19.66 -8.30
N ARG A 91 -18.32 20.89 -8.03
CA ARG A 91 -19.69 21.13 -7.57
C ARG A 91 -20.74 20.81 -8.63
N GLU A 92 -20.45 21.12 -9.89
CA GLU A 92 -21.39 20.94 -11.00
C GLU A 92 -21.42 19.50 -11.52
N LYS A 93 -20.27 18.83 -11.63
CA LYS A 93 -20.12 17.55 -12.34
C LYS A 93 -19.56 16.42 -11.47
N GLY A 94 -19.34 16.68 -10.19
CA GLY A 94 -18.70 15.75 -9.29
C GLY A 94 -17.20 15.59 -9.58
N VAL A 95 -16.54 14.77 -8.76
CA VAL A 95 -15.10 14.50 -8.90
C VAL A 95 -14.78 13.83 -10.23
N GLU A 96 -15.55 12.82 -10.62
CA GLU A 96 -15.31 12.06 -11.84
C GLU A 96 -15.46 12.92 -13.10
N GLY A 97 -16.51 13.75 -13.17
CA GLY A 97 -16.71 14.68 -14.28
C GLY A 97 -15.59 15.74 -14.35
N ALA A 98 -15.16 16.25 -13.20
CA ALA A 98 -14.04 17.17 -13.15
C ALA A 98 -12.71 16.54 -13.63
N LEU A 99 -12.42 15.31 -13.21
CA LEU A 99 -11.22 14.59 -13.64
C LEU A 99 -11.26 14.24 -15.14
N ALA A 100 -12.44 13.93 -15.68
CA ALA A 100 -12.60 13.68 -17.12
C ALA A 100 -12.29 14.93 -17.96
N GLU A 101 -12.76 16.11 -17.54
CA GLU A 101 -12.44 17.35 -18.25
C GLU A 101 -10.98 17.77 -18.10
N LEU A 102 -10.37 17.56 -16.93
CA LEU A 102 -8.94 17.73 -16.77
C LEU A 102 -8.15 16.81 -17.71
N TYR A 103 -8.58 15.55 -17.83
CA TYR A 103 -7.98 14.59 -18.74
C TYR A 103 -8.08 15.08 -20.21
N ASP A 104 -9.27 15.49 -20.65
CA ASP A 104 -9.50 16.00 -22.01
C ASP A 104 -8.71 17.29 -22.30
N ALA A 105 -8.50 18.12 -21.28
CA ALA A 105 -7.64 19.31 -21.36
C ALA A 105 -6.14 18.99 -21.37
N GLY A 106 -5.76 17.72 -21.27
CA GLY A 106 -4.38 17.24 -21.30
C GLY A 106 -3.70 17.20 -19.92
N VAL A 107 -4.45 17.38 -18.83
CA VAL A 107 -3.96 17.33 -17.45
C VAL A 107 -3.99 15.88 -16.96
N TYR A 108 -3.04 15.10 -17.46
CA TYR A 108 -2.79 13.73 -17.03
C TYR A 108 -1.32 13.37 -17.24
N VAL A 109 -0.88 12.30 -16.59
CA VAL A 109 0.48 11.77 -16.67
C VAL A 109 0.41 10.28 -16.93
N THR A 110 1.14 9.81 -17.94
CA THR A 110 1.27 8.38 -18.27
C THR A 110 2.30 7.71 -17.36
N VAL A 111 2.33 6.37 -17.36
CA VAL A 111 3.29 5.61 -16.55
C VAL A 111 4.74 5.92 -16.96
N ASP A 112 5.01 6.08 -18.26
CA ASP A 112 6.35 6.35 -18.76
C ASP A 112 6.79 7.79 -18.46
N GLU A 113 5.88 8.77 -18.57
CA GLU A 113 6.09 10.15 -18.13
C GLU A 113 6.35 10.22 -16.61
N ALA A 114 5.57 9.49 -15.81
CA ALA A 114 5.74 9.44 -14.35
C ALA A 114 7.05 8.76 -13.91
N LYS A 115 7.57 7.85 -14.73
CA LYS A 115 8.86 7.18 -14.51
C LYS A 115 10.06 7.97 -15.05
N GLY A 116 9.81 9.09 -15.74
CA GLY A 116 10.85 9.88 -16.40
C GLY A 116 11.52 9.14 -17.55
N TYR A 117 10.81 8.18 -18.19
CA TYR A 117 11.31 7.49 -19.38
C TYR A 117 11.16 8.33 -20.63
N VAL A 118 10.13 9.17 -20.65
CA VAL A 118 9.85 10.16 -21.70
C VAL A 118 9.42 11.46 -21.03
N PRO A 119 9.68 12.63 -21.65
CA PRO A 119 9.13 13.89 -21.17
C PRO A 119 7.60 13.93 -21.36
N ILE A 120 6.94 14.82 -20.62
CA ILE A 120 5.54 15.14 -20.87
C ILE A 120 5.47 16.10 -22.05
N GLU A 121 4.76 15.67 -23.11
CA GLU A 121 4.54 16.50 -24.30
C GLU A 121 3.06 16.83 -24.47
N ARG A 122 2.72 18.13 -24.45
CA ARG A 122 1.40 18.66 -24.77
C ARG A 122 1.57 19.86 -25.71
N PRO A 123 0.54 20.27 -26.48
CA PRO A 123 0.67 21.44 -27.36
C PRO A 123 1.09 22.69 -26.57
N GLY A 124 2.28 23.21 -26.90
CA GLY A 124 2.89 24.37 -26.24
C GLY A 124 3.61 24.09 -24.92
N LEU A 125 3.82 22.82 -24.54
CA LEU A 125 4.45 22.42 -23.28
C LEU A 125 5.29 21.15 -23.46
N THR A 126 6.57 21.23 -23.12
CA THR A 126 7.47 20.09 -22.96
C THR A 126 8.06 20.15 -21.55
N LEU A 127 7.90 19.09 -20.77
CA LEU A 127 8.42 19.01 -19.40
C LEU A 127 9.25 17.74 -19.24
N GLU A 128 10.52 17.93 -18.90
CA GLU A 128 11.35 16.86 -18.34
C GLU A 128 10.90 16.60 -16.91
N THR A 129 10.71 15.33 -16.56
CA THR A 129 10.26 14.92 -15.23
C THR A 129 11.17 13.85 -14.66
N ALA A 130 11.40 13.93 -13.35
CA ALA A 130 11.96 12.86 -12.56
C ALA A 130 10.85 12.19 -11.74
N PRO A 131 10.99 10.89 -11.40
CA PRO A 131 10.02 10.21 -10.54
C PRO A 131 9.76 10.91 -9.19
N SER A 132 10.75 11.63 -8.66
CA SER A 132 10.65 12.41 -7.42
C SER A 132 9.71 13.62 -7.53
N ASP A 133 9.48 14.13 -8.74
CA ASP A 133 8.64 15.31 -8.93
C ASP A 133 7.17 15.01 -8.59
N PHE A 134 6.78 13.74 -8.63
CA PHE A 134 5.45 13.25 -8.26
C PHE A 134 5.32 12.84 -6.79
N ASP A 135 6.38 12.98 -5.98
CA ASP A 135 6.31 12.63 -4.57
C ASP A 135 5.45 13.65 -3.81
N ASN A 136 4.53 13.16 -2.97
CA ASN A 136 3.71 14.00 -2.10
C ASN A 136 4.60 14.53 -0.95
N PRO A 137 4.87 15.85 -0.90
CA PRO A 137 5.80 16.43 0.07
C PRO A 137 5.27 16.40 1.51
N ARG A 138 3.98 16.13 1.71
CA ARG A 138 3.31 16.15 3.02
C ARG A 138 3.14 14.78 3.67
N LEU A 139 3.55 13.70 3.00
CA LEU A 139 3.47 12.35 3.57
C LEU A 139 4.51 12.17 4.69
N VAL A 140 4.03 12.01 5.92
CA VAL A 140 4.86 11.61 7.07
C VAL A 140 5.23 10.12 6.95
N LYS A 141 6.53 9.82 6.99
CA LYS A 141 7.05 8.45 6.79
C LYS A 141 7.14 7.65 8.09
N HIS A 142 6.25 6.66 8.28
CA HIS A 142 6.28 5.74 9.44
C HIS A 142 7.09 4.46 9.18
N PHE A 143 7.09 3.91 7.96
CA PHE A 143 8.04 2.89 7.49
C PHE A 143 8.09 2.85 5.95
N GLU A 144 9.00 2.07 5.36
CA GLU A 144 9.10 1.91 3.91
C GLU A 144 8.73 0.48 3.50
N ALA A 145 7.71 0.35 2.65
CA ALA A 145 7.48 -0.82 1.81
C ALA A 145 8.01 -0.56 0.39
N ARG A 146 8.26 -1.58 -0.43
CA ARG A 146 8.68 -1.47 -1.85
C ARG A 146 7.67 -2.24 -2.69
N SER A 147 7.21 -1.63 -3.79
CA SER A 147 6.37 -2.32 -4.76
C SER A 147 7.17 -3.44 -5.45
N GLY A 148 6.53 -4.60 -5.65
CA GLY A 148 7.11 -5.79 -6.28
C GLY A 148 6.47 -6.13 -7.64
N GLY A 149 6.11 -5.12 -8.44
CA GLY A 149 5.50 -5.28 -9.77
C GLY A 149 6.48 -5.02 -10.92
N SER A 150 6.18 -5.56 -12.10
CA SER A 150 7.06 -5.61 -13.27
C SER A 150 7.39 -4.25 -13.89
N GLY A 151 8.68 -3.89 -13.88
CA GLY A 151 9.27 -2.84 -14.73
C GLY A 151 9.57 -1.52 -14.02
N GLY A 152 10.75 -1.41 -13.38
CA GLY A 152 11.31 -0.15 -12.89
C GLY A 152 12.10 -0.28 -11.58
N LYS A 153 12.86 0.76 -11.22
CA LYS A 153 13.51 0.84 -9.90
C LYS A 153 12.42 0.86 -8.81
N PRO A 154 12.45 -0.05 -7.81
CA PRO A 154 11.42 -0.11 -6.78
C PRO A 154 11.32 1.21 -6.00
N ARG A 155 10.12 1.80 -5.93
CA ARG A 155 9.87 2.99 -5.11
C ARG A 155 9.45 2.60 -3.69
N PRO A 156 9.88 3.36 -2.67
CA PRO A 156 9.36 3.20 -1.32
C PRO A 156 7.88 3.62 -1.27
N ILE A 157 6.98 2.66 -1.09
CA ILE A 157 5.62 2.89 -0.58
C ILE A 157 5.78 3.22 0.90
N THR A 158 5.59 4.49 1.26
CA THR A 158 5.56 4.89 2.66
C THR A 158 4.44 4.15 3.38
N GLY A 159 4.80 3.22 4.26
CA GLY A 159 3.88 2.67 5.22
C GLY A 159 3.52 3.75 6.23
N ASN A 160 2.30 4.26 6.14
CA ASN A 160 1.70 5.15 7.11
C ASN A 160 0.65 4.33 7.91
N LEU A 161 0.76 4.33 9.24
CA LEU A 161 -0.20 3.62 10.09
C LEU A 161 -1.62 4.19 9.97
N ASP A 162 -1.77 5.48 9.68
CA ASP A 162 -3.07 6.11 9.44
C ASP A 162 -3.69 5.60 8.13
N LEU A 163 -2.89 5.51 7.07
CA LEU A 163 -3.33 4.92 5.80
C LEU A 163 -3.71 3.43 5.98
N LEU A 164 -2.95 2.68 6.77
CA LEU A 164 -3.31 1.30 7.10
C LEU A 164 -4.60 1.23 7.92
N ALA A 165 -4.86 2.21 8.79
CA ALA A 165 -6.08 2.25 9.59
C ALA A 165 -7.30 2.51 8.69
N GLU A 166 -7.18 3.40 7.71
CA GLU A 166 -8.21 3.59 6.67
C GLU A 166 -8.42 2.31 5.85
N THR A 167 -7.33 1.70 5.36
CA THR A 167 -7.38 0.46 4.59
C THR A 167 -8.02 -0.69 5.40
N ALA A 168 -7.78 -0.72 6.70
CA ALA A 168 -8.43 -1.66 7.62
C ALA A 168 -9.94 -1.40 7.75
N GLY A 169 -10.38 -0.14 7.83
CA GLY A 169 -11.80 0.20 7.78
C GLY A 169 -12.47 -0.31 6.50
N ASP A 170 -11.84 -0.05 5.34
CA ASP A 170 -12.35 -0.52 4.04
C ASP A 170 -12.36 -2.06 3.98
N SER A 171 -11.33 -2.72 4.51
CA SER A 171 -11.25 -4.19 4.59
C SER A 171 -12.32 -4.80 5.51
N LYS A 172 -12.72 -4.10 6.58
CA LYS A 172 -13.82 -4.49 7.48
C LYS A 172 -15.15 -4.52 6.73
N LEU A 173 -15.42 -3.50 5.92
CA LEU A 173 -16.63 -3.41 5.10
C LEU A 173 -16.63 -4.47 3.99
N PHE A 174 -15.48 -4.70 3.37
CA PHE A 174 -15.31 -5.79 2.41
C PHE A 174 -15.66 -7.14 3.06
N GLN A 175 -15.10 -7.43 4.23
CA GLN A 175 -15.42 -8.64 4.99
C GLN A 175 -16.92 -8.75 5.33
N ALA A 176 -17.54 -7.67 5.79
CA ALA A 176 -18.95 -7.70 6.17
C ALA A 176 -19.86 -7.95 4.97
N THR A 177 -19.50 -7.39 3.81
CA THR A 177 -20.31 -7.46 2.58
C THR A 177 -20.17 -8.80 1.87
N PHE A 178 -18.94 -9.29 1.74
CA PHE A 178 -18.64 -10.52 0.97
C PHE A 178 -18.47 -11.77 1.87
N GLY A 179 -18.62 -11.60 3.18
CA GLY A 179 -18.41 -12.64 4.18
C GLY A 179 -16.94 -12.89 4.51
N ARG A 180 -16.71 -13.75 5.50
CA ARG A 180 -15.37 -14.27 5.76
C ARG A 180 -15.00 -15.23 4.63
N SER A 181 -13.86 -14.99 4.00
CA SER A 181 -13.20 -15.91 3.06
C SER A 181 -12.67 -17.14 3.81
N GLY A 182 -13.58 -17.91 4.39
CA GLY A 182 -13.33 -19.22 4.96
C GLY A 182 -12.97 -19.28 6.44
N GLU A 183 -12.87 -20.53 6.90
CA GLU A 183 -12.52 -20.93 8.26
C GLU A 183 -11.01 -20.85 8.50
N ALA A 184 -10.23 -21.07 7.44
CA ALA A 184 -8.79 -20.86 7.41
C ALA A 184 -8.41 -19.70 6.47
N TYR A 185 -7.40 -18.93 6.88
CA TYR A 185 -6.89 -17.84 6.05
C TYR A 185 -5.36 -17.76 6.07
N GLY A 186 -4.77 -17.61 4.89
CA GLY A 186 -3.32 -17.54 4.72
C GLY A 186 -2.86 -16.49 3.71
N TYR A 187 -1.60 -16.08 3.86
CA TYR A 187 -0.93 -15.17 2.93
C TYR A 187 0.30 -15.81 2.29
N TRP A 188 0.57 -15.50 1.02
CA TRP A 188 1.91 -15.60 0.44
C TRP A 188 2.36 -14.25 -0.11
N TYR A 189 3.00 -13.45 0.76
CA TYR A 189 3.45 -12.09 0.45
C TYR A 189 4.86 -11.84 1.00
N PRO A 190 5.70 -11.06 0.29
CA PRO A 190 7.03 -10.71 0.77
C PRO A 190 6.94 -9.92 2.08
N GLY A 191 7.76 -10.28 3.06
CA GLY A 191 7.93 -9.48 4.27
C GLY A 191 8.76 -8.23 4.02
N PRO A 192 8.90 -7.32 5.01
CA PRO A 192 9.44 -5.97 4.79
C PRO A 192 10.78 -5.98 4.03
N PRO A 193 10.97 -5.06 3.07
CA PRO A 193 10.06 -3.98 2.68
C PRO A 193 8.87 -4.44 1.81
N GLY A 194 8.58 -5.73 1.64
CA GLY A 194 7.36 -6.18 0.96
C GLY A 194 6.05 -5.86 1.70
N SER A 195 4.91 -6.10 1.03
CA SER A 195 3.55 -5.80 1.50
C SER A 195 3.03 -6.73 2.60
N GLY A 196 3.69 -7.85 2.90
CA GLY A 196 3.20 -8.86 3.83
C GLY A 196 2.97 -8.34 5.25
N LEU A 197 3.84 -7.43 5.73
CA LEU A 197 3.65 -6.83 7.06
C LEU A 197 2.41 -5.92 7.12
N GLN A 198 2.11 -5.20 6.03
CA GLN A 198 0.90 -4.38 5.92
C GLN A 198 -0.35 -5.26 5.96
N ALA A 199 -0.36 -6.34 5.18
CA ALA A 199 -1.48 -7.27 5.12
C ALA A 199 -1.81 -7.87 6.50
N VAL A 200 -0.80 -8.37 7.23
CA VAL A 200 -1.04 -8.94 8.57
C VAL A 200 -1.42 -7.87 9.60
N LEU A 201 -0.92 -6.64 9.51
CA LEU A 201 -1.34 -5.54 10.39
C LEU A 201 -2.79 -5.11 10.15
N ILE A 202 -3.24 -5.09 8.89
CA ILE A 202 -4.63 -4.83 8.52
C ILE A 202 -5.52 -5.93 9.10
N SER A 203 -5.19 -7.20 8.85
CA SER A 203 -5.90 -8.35 9.42
C SER A 203 -5.95 -8.30 10.95
N SER A 204 -4.82 -8.03 11.59
CA SER A 204 -4.72 -7.91 13.05
C SER A 204 -5.61 -6.79 13.61
N LYS A 205 -5.73 -5.65 12.91
CA LYS A 205 -6.56 -4.53 13.33
C LYS A 205 -8.05 -4.86 13.24
N ILE A 206 -8.50 -5.48 12.14
CA ILE A 206 -9.94 -5.79 11.97
C ILE A 206 -10.40 -7.04 12.72
N GLY A 207 -9.46 -7.75 13.35
CA GLY A 207 -9.74 -8.98 14.09
C GLY A 207 -9.74 -10.25 13.24
N TRP A 208 -9.16 -10.20 12.04
CA TRP A 208 -9.11 -11.33 11.13
C TRP A 208 -8.02 -12.33 11.54
N PRO A 209 -8.38 -13.58 11.88
CA PRO A 209 -7.41 -14.57 12.32
C PRO A 209 -6.68 -15.17 11.11
N VAL A 210 -5.46 -14.69 10.87
CA VAL A 210 -4.54 -15.27 9.89
C VAL A 210 -3.87 -16.48 10.53
N GLN A 211 -3.87 -17.63 9.85
CA GLN A 211 -3.26 -18.86 10.35
C GLN A 211 -1.83 -19.04 9.86
N ARG A 212 -1.57 -18.70 8.59
CA ARG A 212 -0.24 -18.79 7.97
C ARG A 212 0.13 -17.52 7.22
N TRP A 213 1.41 -17.15 7.32
CA TRP A 213 2.01 -16.13 6.48
C TRP A 213 3.30 -16.68 5.89
N PHE A 214 3.25 -17.03 4.62
CA PHE A 214 4.40 -17.46 3.85
C PHE A 214 5.09 -16.26 3.20
N THR A 215 6.42 -16.27 3.11
CA THR A 215 7.20 -15.22 2.41
C THR A 215 8.04 -15.82 1.28
N PRO A 216 7.93 -15.31 0.03
CA PRO A 216 8.74 -15.77 -1.11
C PRO A 216 10.24 -15.44 -0.95
N THR A 217 10.57 -14.47 -0.10
CA THR A 217 11.94 -14.04 0.21
C THR A 217 12.19 -14.13 1.71
N LYS A 218 13.47 -14.33 2.09
CA LYS A 218 13.87 -14.27 3.50
C LYS A 218 13.84 -12.83 3.99
N LEU A 219 13.44 -12.65 5.24
CA LEU A 219 13.60 -11.38 5.94
C LEU A 219 15.07 -11.11 6.23
N ASP A 220 15.54 -9.93 5.86
CA ASP A 220 16.80 -9.35 6.34
C ASP A 220 16.67 -8.92 7.82
N ALA A 221 17.76 -8.42 8.40
CA ALA A 221 17.77 -8.02 9.82
C ALA A 221 16.74 -6.91 10.11
N ARG A 222 16.60 -5.94 9.20
CA ARG A 222 15.66 -4.82 9.31
C ARG A 222 14.21 -5.31 9.29
N GLY A 223 13.87 -6.15 8.33
CA GLY A 223 12.55 -6.73 8.20
C GLY A 223 12.18 -7.63 9.38
N ARG A 224 13.14 -8.41 9.91
CA ARG A 224 12.94 -9.18 11.15
C ARG A 224 12.62 -8.28 12.34
N LEU A 225 13.35 -7.17 12.51
CA LEU A 225 13.11 -6.22 13.60
C LEU A 225 11.73 -5.56 13.49
N LEU A 226 11.34 -5.09 12.30
CA LEU A 226 10.01 -4.53 12.05
C LEU A 226 8.90 -5.55 12.34
N THR A 227 9.05 -6.78 11.83
CA THR A 227 8.08 -7.84 12.05
C THR A 227 8.01 -8.27 13.52
N ALA A 228 9.14 -8.36 14.23
CA ALA A 228 9.18 -8.69 15.65
C ALA A 228 8.46 -7.64 16.50
N THR A 229 8.71 -6.36 16.23
CA THR A 229 8.05 -5.24 16.91
C THR A 229 6.53 -5.28 16.69
N ALA A 230 6.09 -5.45 15.44
CA ALA A 230 4.68 -5.57 15.10
C ALA A 230 4.02 -6.81 15.75
N TRP A 231 4.71 -7.94 15.72
CA TRP A 231 4.24 -9.20 16.30
C TRP A 231 4.05 -9.08 17.81
N ALA A 232 5.01 -8.49 18.51
CA ALA A 232 4.91 -8.22 19.94
C ALA A 232 3.77 -7.24 20.27
N ALA A 233 3.64 -6.16 19.49
CA ALA A 233 2.56 -5.18 19.68
C ALA A 233 1.17 -5.80 19.44
N CYS A 234 1.01 -6.59 18.38
CA CYS A 234 -0.24 -7.29 18.08
C CYS A 234 -0.62 -8.28 19.19
N ARG A 235 0.35 -9.00 19.78
CA ARG A 235 0.08 -9.86 20.95
C ARG A 235 -0.46 -9.09 22.16
N ARG A 236 -0.12 -7.81 22.28
CA ARG A 236 -0.46 -6.98 23.45
C ARG A 236 -1.72 -6.14 23.28
N TRP A 237 -2.01 -5.68 22.07
CA TRP A 237 -3.07 -4.70 21.80
C TRP A 237 -4.01 -5.05 20.63
N GLY A 238 -3.73 -6.09 19.85
CA GLY A 238 -4.55 -6.45 18.68
C GLY A 238 -4.76 -7.96 18.55
N THR A 239 -5.16 -8.40 17.36
CA THR A 239 -5.22 -9.84 17.04
C THR A 239 -3.85 -10.36 16.64
N ARG A 240 -3.49 -11.54 17.14
CA ARG A 240 -2.22 -12.19 16.82
C ARG A 240 -2.17 -12.60 15.36
N PHE A 241 -0.99 -12.50 14.76
CA PHE A 241 -0.69 -13.03 13.43
C PHE A 241 0.50 -14.00 13.51
N PRO A 242 0.63 -14.94 12.57
CA PRO A 242 1.67 -15.96 12.58
C PRO A 242 3.03 -15.37 12.24
N TRP A 243 4.09 -15.93 12.80
CA TRP A 243 5.45 -15.56 12.38
C TRP A 243 5.66 -15.96 10.90
N PRO A 244 6.31 -15.12 10.08
CA PRO A 244 6.52 -15.42 8.67
C PRO A 244 7.36 -16.67 8.46
N GLU A 245 6.88 -17.53 7.57
CA GLU A 245 7.51 -18.77 7.15
C GLU A 245 8.07 -18.60 5.74
N HIS A 246 9.38 -18.75 5.56
CA HIS A 246 9.97 -18.57 4.24
C HIS A 246 9.67 -19.78 3.35
N VAL A 247 8.93 -19.55 2.27
CA VAL A 247 8.65 -20.53 1.21
C VAL A 247 9.03 -19.90 -0.12
N PRO A 248 10.16 -20.28 -0.73
CA PRO A 248 10.60 -19.72 -2.01
C PRO A 248 9.65 -20.12 -3.16
N PRO A 249 9.67 -19.38 -4.29
CA PRO A 249 8.71 -19.59 -5.39
C PRO A 249 8.70 -20.97 -6.05
N ASP A 250 9.77 -21.74 -5.90
CA ASP A 250 9.94 -23.13 -6.37
C ASP A 250 9.40 -24.17 -5.37
N ALA A 251 9.15 -23.76 -4.12
CA ALA A 251 8.57 -24.61 -3.08
C ALA A 251 7.05 -24.39 -2.89
N ALA A 252 6.35 -23.89 -3.93
CA ALA A 252 4.91 -23.61 -3.90
C ALA A 252 4.05 -24.83 -3.50
N SER A 253 4.56 -26.06 -3.70
CA SER A 253 3.90 -27.30 -3.31
C SER A 253 3.64 -27.40 -1.81
N ALA A 254 4.44 -26.75 -0.96
CA ALA A 254 4.20 -26.70 0.48
C ALA A 254 2.92 -25.90 0.81
N ILE A 255 2.68 -24.82 0.07
CA ILE A 255 1.50 -23.97 0.23
C ILE A 255 0.27 -24.67 -0.31
N ALA A 256 0.36 -25.29 -1.49
CA ALA A 256 -0.73 -26.08 -2.08
C ALA A 256 -1.19 -27.20 -1.13
N ARG A 257 -0.24 -27.93 -0.51
CA ARG A 257 -0.54 -28.95 0.50
C ARG A 257 -1.26 -28.37 1.71
N TRP A 258 -0.77 -27.26 2.26
CA TRP A 258 -1.43 -26.60 3.39
C TRP A 258 -2.87 -26.17 3.03
N ILE A 259 -3.11 -25.63 1.83
CA ILE A 259 -4.46 -25.28 1.38
C ILE A 259 -5.36 -26.52 1.29
N ALA A 260 -4.88 -27.60 0.66
CA ALA A 260 -5.64 -28.85 0.54
C ALA A 260 -5.97 -29.46 1.91
N GLU A 261 -5.02 -29.46 2.86
CA GLU A 261 -5.24 -29.93 4.23
C GLU A 261 -6.30 -29.09 4.97
N GLN A 262 -6.25 -27.75 4.84
CA GLN A 262 -7.27 -26.90 5.46
C GLN A 262 -8.64 -27.05 4.81
N ARG A 263 -8.67 -27.41 3.53
CA ARG A 263 -9.92 -27.64 2.79
C ARG A 263 -10.71 -28.83 3.32
N GLU A 264 -10.04 -29.86 3.83
CA GLU A 264 -10.71 -31.01 4.46
C GLU A 264 -11.53 -30.59 5.70
N VAL A 265 -11.15 -29.48 6.35
CA VAL A 265 -11.84 -28.94 7.53
C VAL A 265 -12.93 -27.96 7.12
N GLY A 266 -12.66 -27.08 6.16
CA GLY A 266 -13.60 -26.05 5.75
C GLY A 266 -13.08 -25.18 4.61
N THR A 267 -13.78 -24.08 4.35
CA THR A 267 -13.38 -23.16 3.27
C THR A 267 -12.08 -22.43 3.60
N VAL A 268 -11.22 -22.24 2.60
CA VAL A 268 -9.89 -21.62 2.76
C VAL A 268 -9.82 -20.33 1.95
N GLY A 269 -9.56 -19.21 2.62
CA GLY A 269 -9.17 -17.98 1.96
C GLY A 269 -7.67 -17.88 1.84
N PHE A 270 -7.18 -17.53 0.66
CA PHE A 270 -5.75 -17.35 0.44
C PHE A 270 -5.46 -16.12 -0.40
N ALA A 271 -4.58 -15.25 0.11
CA ALA A 271 -4.19 -14.04 -0.60
C ALA A 271 -2.71 -14.05 -0.96
N CYS A 272 -2.45 -13.78 -2.24
CA CYS A 272 -1.11 -13.76 -2.82
C CYS A 272 -1.10 -12.87 -4.08
N THR A 273 0.07 -12.64 -4.66
CA THR A 273 0.15 -12.01 -5.98
C THR A 273 -0.38 -12.96 -7.06
N PRO A 274 -0.88 -12.45 -8.20
CA PRO A 274 -1.37 -13.32 -9.28
C PRO A 274 -0.35 -14.36 -9.75
N SER A 275 0.92 -13.97 -9.87
CA SER A 275 2.01 -14.88 -10.25
C SER A 275 2.27 -15.98 -9.22
N SER A 276 2.12 -15.67 -7.93
CA SER A 276 2.20 -16.66 -6.85
C SER A 276 0.99 -17.59 -6.86
N GLY A 277 -0.20 -17.07 -7.15
CA GLY A 277 -1.42 -17.87 -7.30
C GLY A 277 -1.30 -18.93 -8.39
N VAL A 278 -0.82 -18.54 -9.57
CA VAL A 278 -0.56 -19.48 -10.68
C VAL A 278 0.40 -20.59 -10.25
N ARG A 279 1.50 -20.25 -9.56
CA ARG A 279 2.46 -21.24 -9.05
C ARG A 279 1.86 -22.22 -8.05
N ILE A 280 0.95 -21.75 -7.18
CA ILE A 280 0.23 -22.63 -6.24
C ILE A 280 -0.67 -23.59 -7.03
N CYS A 281 -1.42 -23.09 -8.01
CA CYS A 281 -2.31 -23.92 -8.83
C CYS A 281 -1.53 -24.96 -9.65
N ASP A 282 -0.41 -24.59 -10.25
CA ASP A 282 0.45 -25.52 -10.98
C ASP A 282 0.99 -26.60 -10.04
N ALA A 283 1.50 -26.22 -8.87
CA ALA A 283 2.02 -27.17 -7.88
C ALA A 283 0.92 -28.11 -7.33
N ALA A 284 -0.30 -27.60 -7.15
CA ALA A 284 -1.45 -28.43 -6.75
C ALA A 284 -1.81 -29.44 -7.83
N ARG A 285 -1.85 -29.00 -9.10
CA ARG A 285 -2.16 -29.88 -10.24
C ARG A 285 -1.10 -30.96 -10.43
N GLU A 286 0.18 -30.63 -10.32
CA GLU A 286 1.28 -31.59 -10.41
C GLU A 286 1.23 -32.63 -9.28
N ALA A 287 0.80 -32.22 -8.08
CA ALA A 287 0.70 -33.10 -6.92
C ALA A 287 -0.67 -33.81 -6.79
N GLY A 288 -1.63 -33.56 -7.68
CA GLY A 288 -2.97 -34.12 -7.61
C GLY A 288 -3.79 -33.64 -6.39
N LEU A 289 -3.55 -32.42 -5.92
CA LEU A 289 -4.21 -31.83 -4.75
C LEU A 289 -5.45 -31.01 -5.16
N ASP A 290 -6.55 -31.19 -4.43
CA ASP A 290 -7.74 -30.35 -4.59
C ASP A 290 -7.66 -29.11 -3.69
N ILE A 291 -7.52 -27.95 -4.33
CA ILE A 291 -7.46 -26.63 -3.67
C ILE A 291 -8.61 -25.70 -4.11
N SER A 292 -9.66 -26.26 -4.73
CA SER A 292 -10.78 -25.53 -5.33
C SER A 292 -11.92 -25.20 -4.37
#